data_AF-B7VD01-F1
#
_entry.id   AF-B7VD01-F1
#
_cell.length_a   1.000
_cell.length_b   1.000
_cell.length_c   1.000
_cell.angle_alpha   90.00
_cell.angle_beta   90.00
_cell.angle_gamma   90.00
#
_symmetry.space_group_name_H-M   'P 1'
#
loop_
_entity.id
_entity.type
_entity.pdbx_description
1 polymer ?
#
loop_
_entity_poly.entity_id
_entity_poly.type
_entity_poly.pdbx_seq_one_letter_code
_entity_poly.pdbx_strand_id
1 'polypeptide(L)'
;MERSIKVARAHRALSWLYAVLLVVFVAIGILQPDAKASSVAFPLIVFGIVFLAHYITARGARQSKPWARTASIVISVLLLVGFPVGTLIGIYLLANTWKPWSPPVTPRVVA
;
A
#
# COMPACT_ATOMS: atom_id res chain seq x y z
N MET A 1 -14.75 -3.88 13.21
CA MET A 1 -13.47 -4.22 12.54
C MET A 1 -12.35 -3.39 13.15
N GLU A 2 -11.28 -4.04 13.59
CA GLU A 2 -10.10 -3.35 14.13
C GLU A 2 -9.48 -2.39 13.09
N ARG A 3 -8.91 -1.29 13.58
CA ARG A 3 -8.35 -0.22 12.73
C ARG A 3 -7.17 -0.72 11.87
N SER A 4 -6.35 -1.61 12.41
CA SER A 4 -5.24 -2.24 11.71
C SER A 4 -5.73 -3.05 10.50
N ILE A 5 -6.87 -3.73 10.61
CA ILE A 5 -7.51 -4.46 9.51
C ILE A 5 -8.09 -3.52 8.46
N LYS A 6 -8.71 -2.39 8.86
CA LYS A 6 -9.16 -1.33 7.93
C LYS A 6 -8.01 -0.80 7.08
N VAL A 7 -6.89 -0.50 7.71
CA VAL A 7 -5.65 -0.03 7.06
C VAL A 7 -5.06 -1.11 6.16
N ALA A 8 -4.98 -2.35 6.64
CA ALA A 8 -4.49 -3.47 5.84
C ALA A 8 -5.30 -3.71 4.56
N ARG A 9 -6.63 -3.57 4.62
CA ARG A 9 -7.49 -3.69 3.45
C ARG A 9 -7.25 -2.57 2.45
N ALA A 10 -7.13 -1.33 2.92
CA ALA A 10 -6.83 -0.19 2.06
C ALA A 10 -5.46 -0.32 1.37
N HIS A 11 -4.39 -0.66 2.09
CA HIS A 11 -3.09 -0.92 1.46
C HIS A 11 -3.14 -2.13 0.51
N ARG A 12 -3.92 -3.18 0.81
CA ARG A 12 -4.09 -4.31 -0.11
C ARG A 12 -4.80 -3.89 -1.40
N ALA A 13 -5.84 -3.06 -1.31
CA ALA A 13 -6.54 -2.54 -2.48
C ALA A 13 -5.61 -1.68 -3.35
N LEU A 14 -4.83 -0.78 -2.73
CA LEU A 14 -3.82 0.03 -3.45
C LEU A 14 -2.74 -0.85 -4.08
N SER A 15 -2.25 -1.87 -3.38
CA SER A 15 -1.33 -2.84 -3.94
C SER A 15 -1.91 -3.50 -5.20
N TRP A 16 -3.17 -3.95 -5.18
CA TRP A 16 -3.79 -4.49 -6.39
C TRP A 16 -3.95 -3.46 -7.52
N LEU A 17 -4.29 -2.22 -7.21
CA LEU A 17 -4.33 -1.14 -8.20
C LEU A 17 -2.98 -0.99 -8.92
N TYR A 18 -1.88 -0.91 -8.16
CA TYR A 18 -0.54 -0.79 -8.75
C TYR A 18 -0.09 -2.07 -9.46
N ALA A 19 -0.53 -3.26 -9.01
CA ALA A 19 -0.27 -4.51 -9.73
C ALA A 19 -0.93 -4.52 -11.12
N VAL A 20 -2.16 -4.02 -11.23
CA VAL A 20 -2.85 -3.88 -12.52
C VAL A 20 -2.09 -2.90 -13.42
N LEU A 21 -1.64 -1.75 -12.89
CA LEU A 21 -0.82 -0.81 -13.66
C LEU A 21 0.48 -1.44 -14.15
N LEU A 22 1.16 -2.24 -13.33
CA LEU A 22 2.35 -2.99 -13.74
C LEU A 22 2.05 -3.92 -14.91
N VAL A 23 0.96 -4.68 -14.84
CA VAL A 23 0.55 -5.57 -15.95
C VAL A 23 0.28 -4.78 -17.23
N VAL A 24 -0.36 -3.62 -17.13
CA VAL A 24 -0.59 -2.73 -18.29
C VAL A 24 0.72 -2.27 -18.90
N PHE A 25 1.70 -1.82 -18.11
CA PHE A 25 2.99 -1.37 -18.63
C PHE A 25 3.83 -2.51 -19.21
N VAL A 26 3.76 -3.72 -18.64
CA VAL A 26 4.35 -4.92 -19.24
C VAL A 26 3.70 -5.21 -20.60
N ALA A 27 2.37 -5.16 -20.69
CA ALA A 27 1.64 -5.37 -21.94
C ALA A 27 2.02 -4.32 -23.00
N ILE A 28 2.15 -3.04 -22.62
CA ILE A 28 2.64 -1.98 -23.51
C ILE A 28 4.03 -2.33 -24.05
N GLY A 29 4.98 -2.74 -23.20
CA GLY A 29 6.32 -3.11 -23.63
C GLY A 29 6.37 -4.31 -24.60
N ILE A 30 5.41 -5.22 -24.50
CA ILE A 30 5.28 -6.38 -25.40
C ILE A 30 4.62 -5.98 -26.72
N LEU A 31 3.54 -5.19 -26.65
CA LEU A 31 2.72 -4.83 -27.81
C LEU A 31 3.29 -3.66 -28.63
N GLN A 32 4.17 -2.86 -28.04
CA GLN A 32 4.83 -1.72 -28.67
C GLN A 32 6.35 -1.87 -28.58
N PRO A 33 6.96 -2.78 -29.37
CA PRO A 33 8.40 -3.04 -29.29
C PRO A 33 9.26 -1.82 -29.64
N ASP A 34 8.70 -0.85 -30.37
CA ASP A 34 9.38 0.38 -30.77
C ASP A 34 9.30 1.49 -29.70
N ALA A 35 8.56 1.26 -28.61
CA ALA A 35 8.44 2.21 -27.51
C ALA A 35 9.81 2.44 -26.87
N LYS A 36 10.08 3.68 -26.46
CA LYS A 36 11.34 4.02 -25.78
C LYS A 36 11.43 3.19 -24.50
N ALA A 37 12.53 2.45 -24.32
CA ALA A 37 12.73 1.61 -23.14
C ALA A 37 12.48 2.37 -21.81
N SER A 38 12.88 3.64 -21.72
CA SER A 38 12.64 4.48 -20.55
C SER A 38 11.16 4.73 -20.26
N SER A 39 10.31 4.84 -21.29
CA SER A 39 8.86 5.04 -21.13
C SER A 39 8.13 3.83 -20.54
N VAL A 40 8.74 2.64 -20.61
CA VAL A 40 8.22 1.41 -20.01
C VAL A 40 8.93 1.10 -18.70
N ALA A 41 10.26 1.14 -18.68
CA ALA A 41 11.08 0.78 -17.53
C ALA A 41 10.85 1.71 -16.33
N PHE A 42 10.74 3.02 -16.55
CA PHE A 42 10.56 3.97 -15.45
C PHE A 42 9.23 3.75 -14.69
N PRO A 43 8.06 3.67 -15.36
CA PRO A 43 6.81 3.32 -14.69
C PRO A 43 6.83 1.95 -14.00
N LEU A 44 7.47 0.93 -14.60
CA LEU A 44 7.59 -0.39 -13.99
C LEU A 44 8.36 -0.34 -12.66
N ILE A 45 9.47 0.41 -12.61
CA ILE A 45 10.25 0.56 -11.38
C ILE A 45 9.44 1.31 -10.33
N VAL A 46 8.86 2.46 -10.69
CA VAL A 46 8.11 3.31 -9.76
C VAL A 46 6.90 2.57 -9.20
N PHE A 47 6.05 2.02 -10.07
CA PHE A 47 4.87 1.28 -9.62
C PHE A 47 5.22 -0.04 -8.94
N GLY A 48 6.36 -0.64 -9.27
CA GLY A 48 6.90 -1.82 -8.58
C GLY A 48 7.23 -1.51 -7.12
N ILE A 49 7.94 -0.41 -6.87
CA ILE A 49 8.27 0.07 -5.53
C ILE A 49 6.98 0.37 -4.75
N VAL A 50 6.05 1.12 -5.35
CA VAL A 50 4.79 1.51 -4.70
C VAL A 50 3.92 0.28 -4.41
N PHE A 51 3.79 -0.65 -5.35
CA PHE A 51 3.13 -1.95 -5.16
C PHE A 51 3.68 -2.67 -3.93
N LEU A 52 5.01 -2.80 -3.84
CA LEU A 52 5.67 -3.54 -2.79
C LEU A 52 5.53 -2.84 -1.44
N ALA A 53 5.65 -1.52 -1.39
CA ALA A 53 5.45 -0.72 -0.19
C ALA A 53 4.04 -0.93 0.39
N HIS A 54 3.00 -0.89 -0.45
CA HIS A 54 1.63 -1.17 -0.03
C HIS A 54 1.43 -2.63 0.37
N TYR A 55 2.00 -3.58 -0.38
CA TYR A 55 1.87 -5.02 -0.09
C TYR A 55 2.48 -5.39 1.28
N ILE A 56 3.70 -4.95 1.55
CA ILE A 56 4.42 -5.21 2.80
C ILE A 56 3.70 -4.52 3.96
N THR A 57 3.31 -3.25 3.80
CA THR A 57 2.59 -2.49 4.84
C THR A 57 1.24 -3.15 5.15
N ALA A 58 0.51 -3.65 4.14
CA ALA A 58 -0.73 -4.38 4.35
C ALA A 58 -0.51 -5.64 5.21
N ARG A 59 0.56 -6.42 4.95
CA ARG A 59 0.89 -7.62 5.73
C ARG A 59 1.23 -7.28 7.17
N GLY A 60 2.05 -6.25 7.39
CA GLY A 60 2.39 -5.77 8.74
C GLY A 60 1.19 -5.23 9.51
N ALA A 61 0.29 -4.51 8.82
CA ALA A 61 -0.93 -3.98 9.41
C ALA A 61 -1.91 -5.09 9.82
N ARG A 62 -2.03 -6.18 9.04
CA ARG A 62 -2.85 -7.34 9.46
C ARG A 62 -2.38 -7.99 10.75
N GLN A 63 -1.08 -7.90 11.03
CA GLN A 63 -0.44 -8.43 12.23
C GLN A 63 -0.33 -7.38 13.35
N SER A 64 -0.96 -6.21 13.19
CA SER A 64 -0.89 -5.06 14.09
C SER A 64 0.55 -4.68 14.49
N LYS A 65 1.52 -4.78 13.57
CA LYS A 65 2.92 -4.45 13.85
C LYS A 65 3.12 -2.94 14.00
N PRO A 66 3.90 -2.45 15.00
CA PRO A 66 4.15 -1.02 15.19
C PRO A 66 4.78 -0.32 13.99
N TRP A 67 5.77 -0.96 13.33
CA TRP A 67 6.44 -0.40 12.15
C TRP A 67 5.45 -0.19 10.99
N ALA A 68 4.44 -1.05 10.86
CA ALA A 68 3.46 -0.96 9.78
C ALA A 68 2.53 0.23 9.99
N ARG A 69 2.24 0.58 11.25
CA ARG A 69 1.53 1.82 11.60
C ARG A 69 2.35 3.04 11.20
N THR A 70 3.64 3.08 11.54
CA THR A 70 4.53 4.18 11.14
C THR A 70 4.62 4.32 9.62
N ALA A 71 4.83 3.21 8.91
CA ALA A 71 4.84 3.20 7.44
C ALA A 71 3.51 3.70 6.85
N SER A 72 2.38 3.28 7.43
CA SER A 72 1.05 3.75 7.00
C SER A 72 0.90 5.26 7.19
N ILE A 73 1.38 5.84 8.30
CA ILE A 73 1.36 7.30 8.53
C ILE A 73 2.17 8.03 7.47
N VAL A 74 3.40 7.58 7.21
CA VAL A 74 4.28 8.19 6.18
C VAL A 74 3.60 8.14 4.81
N ILE A 75 3.12 6.97 4.40
CA ILE A 75 2.40 6.79 3.12
C ILE A 75 1.16 7.68 3.06
N SER A 76 0.44 7.82 4.16
CA SER A 76 -0.76 8.66 4.19
C SER A 76 -0.44 10.13 3.96
N VAL A 77 0.62 10.65 4.59
CA VAL A 77 1.08 12.03 4.37
C VAL A 77 1.49 12.25 2.92
N LEU A 78 2.20 11.29 2.31
CA LEU A 78 2.54 11.35 0.88
C LEU A 78 1.27 11.36 0.00
N LEU A 79 0.27 10.54 0.33
CA LEU A 79 -1.00 10.51 -0.40
C LEU A 79 -1.79 11.81 -0.31
N LEU A 80 -1.63 12.61 0.74
CA LEU A 80 -2.33 13.91 0.87
C LEU A 80 -2.04 14.86 -0.30
N VAL A 81 -0.87 14.75 -0.93
CA VAL A 81 -0.46 15.55 -2.10
C VAL A 81 -1.21 15.15 -3.38
N GLY A 82 -1.71 13.92 -3.46
CA GLY A 82 -2.38 13.36 -4.66
C GLY A 82 -3.85 13.78 -4.82
N PHE A 83 -4.17 15.07 -4.62
CA PHE A 83 -5.55 15.59 -4.60
C PHE A 83 -6.35 15.26 -5.89
N PRO A 84 -7.66 14.94 -5.78
CA PRO A 84 -8.45 14.77 -4.55
C PRO A 84 -8.43 13.34 -4.00
N VAL A 85 -8.19 12.34 -4.85
CA VAL A 85 -8.33 10.92 -4.52
C VAL A 85 -7.28 10.50 -3.47
N GLY A 86 -6.02 10.90 -3.66
CA GLY A 86 -4.96 10.64 -2.70
C GLY A 86 -5.27 11.27 -1.35
N THR A 87 -5.80 12.49 -1.32
CA THR A 87 -6.17 13.17 -0.08
C THR A 87 -7.22 12.40 0.71
N LEU A 88 -8.30 11.93 0.07
CA LEU A 88 -9.34 11.14 0.74
C LEU A 88 -8.78 9.85 1.34
N ILE A 89 -7.94 9.14 0.58
CA ILE A 89 -7.31 7.88 1.02
C ILE A 89 -6.32 8.15 2.16
N GLY A 90 -5.51 9.21 2.05
CA GLY A 90 -4.54 9.62 3.07
C GLY A 90 -5.23 9.98 4.39
N ILE A 91 -6.31 10.76 4.35
CA ILE A 91 -7.12 11.08 5.54
C ILE A 91 -7.70 9.81 6.15
N TYR A 92 -8.27 8.91 5.34
CA TYR A 92 -8.82 7.65 5.82
C TYR A 92 -7.77 6.80 6.55
N LEU A 93 -6.57 6.66 5.97
CA LEU A 93 -5.48 5.91 6.59
C LEU A 93 -5.00 6.58 7.89
N LEU A 94 -4.77 7.90 7.88
CA LEU A 94 -4.38 8.68 9.06
C LEU A 94 -5.37 8.52 10.22
N ALA A 95 -6.66 8.63 9.95
CA ALA A 95 -7.71 8.47 10.95
C ALA A 95 -7.66 7.09 11.63
N ASN A 96 -7.28 6.04 10.88
CA ASN A 96 -7.16 4.69 11.40
C ASN A 96 -5.77 4.37 11.99
N THR A 97 -4.76 5.20 11.75
CA THR A 97 -3.43 5.08 12.37
C THR A 97 -3.22 6.03 13.55
N TRP A 98 -4.10 7.01 13.80
CA TRP A 98 -3.86 8.05 14.81
C TRP A 98 -3.62 7.50 16.22
N LYS A 99 -4.33 6.44 16.61
CA LYS A 99 -4.10 5.71 17.87
C LYS A 99 -3.26 4.45 17.63
N PRO A 100 -2.43 4.02 18.60
CA PRO A 100 -1.77 2.72 18.55
C PRO A 100 -2.76 1.57 18.31
N TRP A 101 -2.32 0.53 17.62
CA TRP A 101 -3.11 -0.67 17.40
C TRP A 101 -2.84 -1.66 18.52
N SER A 102 -3.89 -2.35 18.99
CA SER A 102 -3.72 -3.47 19.91
C SER A 102 -2.95 -4.60 19.22
N PRO A 103 -2.01 -5.25 19.92
CA PRO A 103 -1.41 -6.49 19.41
C PRO A 103 -2.52 -7.54 19.18
N PRO A 104 -2.32 -8.49 18.26
CA PRO A 104 -3.24 -9.62 18.13
C PRO A 104 -3.38 -10.34 19.48
N VAL A 105 -4.60 -10.69 19.88
CA VAL A 105 -4.83 -11.50 21.08
C VAL A 105 -4.26 -12.90 20.82
N THR A 106 -3.06 -13.18 21.35
CA THR A 106 -2.55 -14.54 21.41
C THR A 106 -3.29 -15.28 22.52
N PRO A 107 -3.98 -16.41 22.23
CA PRO A 107 -4.50 -17.26 23.28
C PRO A 107 -3.33 -17.66 24.19
N ARG A 108 -3.42 -17.38 25.50
CA ARG A 108 -2.48 -17.99 26.43
C ARG A 108 -2.74 -19.49 26.38
N VAL A 109 -1.78 -20.25 25.86
CA VAL A 109 -1.75 -21.70 26.09
C VAL A 109 -1.48 -21.83 27.58
N VAL A 110 -2.54 -22.10 28.35
CA VAL A 110 -2.44 -22.52 29.74
C VAL A 110 -1.87 -23.94 29.68
N ALA A 111 -0.60 -24.07 30.05
CA ALA A 111 0.06 -25.37 30.25
C ALA A 111 -0.38 -25.99 31.57
#